data_AF-A0A9E5UFJ0-F1
#
_entry.id   AF-A0A9E5UFJ0-F1
#
_cell.length_a   1.000
_cell.length_b   1.000
_cell.length_c   1.000
_cell.angle_alpha   90.00
_cell.angle_beta   90.00
_cell.angle_gamma   90.00
#
_symmetry.space_group_name_H-M   'P 1'
#
loop_
_entity.id
_entity.type
_entity.pdbx_description
1 polymer ?
#
loop_
_entity_poly.entity_id
_entity_poly.type
_entity_poly.pdbx_seq_one_letter_code
_entity_poly.pdbx_strand_id
1 'polypeptide(L)'
;ADNFLKFFEQELIPYVSEQYRVKGYRILVGHSFGGLFTVNALLTEPEMFDAYVAISPTFWWDDNYLARKARPFFKKNPDLRKFLYISMGNEGQLMTESADRFTLLLENEAPDGLVWHYEFMGDEDHGSTPHLTIYKALEDLYDGWELPPGLLDSTVAAVHEHFLKLSNRFGYEIDVPEAVLNMMGYTALGREDFDKAIKIFQLNTKKYPNSANVYDSLGEGYEAMGEFVKARENYAIAVEKGEQSGDPNLPIYRQHLKNMQEQLGLQ
;
A
#
# COMPACT_ATOMS: atom_id res chain seq x y z
N ALA A 1 -27.35 11.78 -6.12
CA ALA A 1 -26.03 11.43 -5.55
C ALA A 1 -26.14 11.17 -4.05
N ASP A 2 -26.78 12.04 -3.30
CA ASP A 2 -26.82 11.97 -1.82
C ASP A 2 -27.36 10.66 -1.24
N ASN A 3 -28.45 10.11 -1.78
CA ASN A 3 -28.95 8.79 -1.33
C ASN A 3 -27.93 7.67 -1.57
N PHE A 4 -27.13 7.77 -2.64
CA PHE A 4 -26.10 6.78 -2.93
C PHE A 4 -24.87 6.95 -2.03
N LEU A 5 -24.50 8.19 -1.69
CA LEU A 5 -23.48 8.45 -0.65
C LEU A 5 -23.90 7.90 0.71
N LYS A 6 -25.18 8.08 1.10
CA LYS A 6 -25.72 7.49 2.33
C LYS A 6 -25.65 5.97 2.31
N PHE A 7 -25.91 5.34 1.17
CA PHE A 7 -25.72 3.90 1.02
C PHE A 7 -24.25 3.49 1.28
N PHE A 8 -23.26 4.22 0.74
CA PHE A 8 -21.85 3.96 1.05
C PHE A 8 -21.56 4.07 2.55
N GLU A 9 -21.98 5.17 3.16
CA GLU A 9 -21.68 5.50 4.55
C GLU A 9 -22.36 4.56 5.56
N GLN A 10 -23.65 4.26 5.33
CA GLN A 10 -24.51 3.63 6.32
C GLN A 10 -24.70 2.14 6.11
N GLU A 11 -24.43 1.64 4.89
CA GLU A 11 -24.65 0.24 4.55
C GLU A 11 -23.35 -0.43 4.08
N LEU A 12 -22.76 0.03 2.97
CA LEU A 12 -21.67 -0.70 2.32
C LEU A 12 -20.36 -0.70 3.13
N ILE A 13 -19.89 0.47 3.57
CA ILE A 13 -18.64 0.58 4.34
C ILE A 13 -18.74 -0.17 5.67
N PRO A 14 -19.83 -0.03 6.47
CA PRO A 14 -20.02 -0.82 7.68
C PRO A 14 -20.03 -2.32 7.42
N TYR A 15 -20.77 -2.78 6.40
CA TYR A 15 -20.85 -4.20 6.06
C TYR A 15 -19.47 -4.80 5.76
N VAL A 16 -18.68 -4.16 4.89
CA VAL A 16 -17.33 -4.65 4.55
C VAL A 16 -16.41 -4.64 5.78
N SER A 17 -16.51 -3.62 6.62
CA SER A 17 -15.68 -3.48 7.83
C SER A 17 -16.01 -4.53 8.89
N GLU A 18 -17.25 -5.02 8.94
CA GLU A 18 -17.66 -6.11 9.84
C GLU A 18 -17.21 -7.47 9.34
N GLN A 19 -17.26 -7.70 8.02
CA GLN A 19 -16.94 -8.99 7.41
C GLN A 19 -15.43 -9.22 7.22
N TYR A 20 -14.65 -8.15 7.07
CA TYR A 20 -13.24 -8.23 6.72
C TYR A 20 -12.37 -7.32 7.59
N ARG A 21 -11.13 -7.74 7.82
CA ARG A 21 -10.10 -6.87 8.38
C ARG A 21 -9.67 -5.84 7.33
N VAL A 22 -10.29 -4.68 7.38
CA VAL A 22 -9.97 -3.55 6.50
C VAL A 22 -8.93 -2.64 7.14
N LYS A 23 -8.14 -1.98 6.29
CA LYS A 23 -7.32 -0.82 6.69
C LYS A 23 -8.10 0.47 6.43
N GLY A 24 -7.72 1.56 7.09
CA GLY A 24 -8.50 2.80 7.11
C GLY A 24 -8.51 3.59 5.79
N TYR A 25 -7.68 3.24 4.82
CA TYR A 25 -7.52 3.99 3.57
C TYR A 25 -8.47 3.50 2.47
N ARG A 26 -9.38 4.38 2.01
CA ARG A 26 -10.43 4.02 1.05
C ARG A 26 -10.25 4.74 -0.29
N ILE A 27 -10.34 3.97 -1.37
CA ILE A 27 -10.20 4.47 -2.75
C ILE A 27 -11.56 4.36 -3.44
N LEU A 28 -12.08 5.48 -3.96
CA LEU A 28 -13.29 5.50 -4.79
C LEU A 28 -12.91 5.59 -6.27
N VAL A 29 -13.30 4.59 -7.06
CA VAL A 29 -13.07 4.55 -8.50
C VAL A 29 -14.40 4.64 -9.23
N GLY A 30 -14.51 5.53 -10.21
CA GLY A 30 -15.74 5.68 -11.00
C GLY A 30 -15.45 6.07 -12.44
N HIS A 31 -16.23 5.49 -13.37
CA HIS A 31 -16.12 5.73 -14.81
C HIS A 31 -17.35 6.46 -15.35
N SER A 32 -17.15 7.42 -16.27
CA SER A 32 -18.23 8.17 -16.92
C SER A 32 -19.06 8.96 -15.89
N PHE A 33 -20.36 8.72 -15.79
CA PHE A 33 -21.19 9.25 -14.69
C PHE A 33 -20.73 8.78 -13.30
N GLY A 34 -20.09 7.62 -13.21
CA GLY A 34 -19.39 7.19 -12.00
C GLY A 34 -18.22 8.10 -11.67
N GLY A 35 -17.47 8.58 -12.67
CA GLY A 35 -16.39 9.56 -12.48
C GLY A 35 -16.93 10.92 -12.02
N LEU A 36 -18.07 11.35 -12.57
CA LEU A 36 -18.81 12.51 -12.07
C LEU A 36 -19.21 12.32 -10.59
N PHE A 37 -19.73 11.14 -10.23
CA PHE A 37 -20.05 10.82 -8.85
C PHE A 37 -18.82 10.81 -7.94
N THR A 38 -17.69 10.27 -8.40
CA THR A 38 -16.42 10.23 -7.67
C THR A 38 -15.97 11.62 -7.26
N VAL A 39 -15.96 12.57 -8.22
CA VAL A 39 -15.58 13.96 -7.92
C VAL A 39 -16.65 14.65 -7.09
N ASN A 40 -17.94 14.35 -7.30
CA ASN A 40 -18.99 14.85 -6.42
C ASN A 40 -18.79 14.41 -4.96
N ALA A 41 -18.43 13.14 -4.73
CA ALA A 41 -18.19 12.59 -3.40
C ALA A 41 -17.06 13.32 -2.68
N LEU A 42 -15.95 13.62 -3.37
CA LEU A 42 -14.87 14.48 -2.85
C LEU A 42 -15.39 15.85 -2.40
N LEU A 43 -16.25 16.47 -3.22
CA LEU A 43 -16.76 17.82 -2.97
C LEU A 43 -17.93 17.89 -1.97
N THR A 44 -18.45 16.75 -1.50
CA THR A 44 -19.56 16.69 -0.51
C THR A 44 -19.16 16.06 0.79
N GLU A 45 -18.52 14.90 0.73
CA GLU A 45 -18.18 14.04 1.87
C GLU A 45 -16.70 13.64 1.76
N PRO A 46 -15.75 14.60 1.82
CA PRO A 46 -14.33 14.35 1.60
C PRO A 46 -13.72 13.37 2.60
N GLU A 47 -14.34 13.17 3.76
CA GLU A 47 -13.85 12.23 4.79
C GLU A 47 -14.28 10.78 4.54
N MET A 48 -15.19 10.53 3.58
CA MET A 48 -15.65 9.19 3.27
C MET A 48 -14.57 8.35 2.57
N PHE A 49 -13.72 9.00 1.78
CA PHE A 49 -12.62 8.36 1.03
C PHE A 49 -11.34 9.18 1.14
N ASP A 50 -10.20 8.55 0.84
CA ASP A 50 -8.87 9.16 0.92
C ASP A 50 -8.28 9.44 -0.46
N ALA A 51 -8.67 8.62 -1.45
CA ALA A 51 -8.27 8.73 -2.84
C ALA A 51 -9.47 8.57 -3.78
N TYR A 52 -9.44 9.33 -4.88
CA TYR A 52 -10.50 9.43 -5.86
C TYR A 52 -9.91 9.21 -7.26
N VAL A 53 -10.44 8.23 -8.00
CA VAL A 53 -10.04 7.94 -9.38
C VAL A 53 -11.25 8.14 -10.28
N ALA A 54 -11.26 9.26 -11.00
CA ALA A 54 -12.33 9.68 -11.89
C ALA A 54 -11.93 9.42 -13.34
N ILE A 55 -12.47 8.35 -13.90
CA ILE A 55 -12.17 7.87 -15.25
C ILE A 55 -13.17 8.47 -16.23
N SER A 56 -12.71 9.19 -17.24
CA SER A 56 -13.54 9.83 -18.26
C SER A 56 -14.78 10.55 -17.67
N PRO A 57 -14.63 11.41 -16.65
CA PRO A 57 -15.77 11.98 -15.94
C PRO A 57 -16.60 12.92 -16.83
N THR A 58 -17.93 12.81 -16.73
CA THR A 58 -18.90 13.60 -17.52
C THR A 58 -19.03 15.05 -17.05
N PHE A 59 -17.95 15.82 -17.00
CA PHE A 59 -17.91 17.15 -16.37
C PHE A 59 -18.84 18.21 -17.00
N TRP A 60 -19.18 18.08 -18.28
CA TRP A 60 -20.11 19.00 -18.95
C TRP A 60 -21.55 18.95 -18.39
N TRP A 61 -21.90 17.91 -17.63
CA TRP A 61 -23.25 17.69 -17.12
C TRP A 61 -23.75 18.86 -16.26
N ASP A 62 -25.06 19.16 -16.42
CA ASP A 62 -25.78 20.23 -15.71
C ASP A 62 -25.02 21.57 -15.70
N ASP A 63 -24.59 22.00 -16.90
CA ASP A 63 -23.88 23.26 -17.14
C ASP A 63 -22.51 23.37 -16.42
N ASN A 64 -21.78 22.26 -16.32
CA ASN A 64 -20.53 22.14 -15.54
C ASN A 64 -20.76 22.23 -14.01
N TYR A 65 -21.76 21.51 -13.51
CA TYR A 65 -22.16 21.49 -12.09
C TYR A 65 -20.99 21.34 -11.11
N LEU A 66 -20.07 20.42 -11.35
CA LEU A 66 -18.94 20.19 -10.44
C LEU A 66 -17.95 21.36 -10.42
N ALA A 67 -17.73 22.05 -11.54
CA ALA A 67 -16.88 23.23 -11.56
C ALA A 67 -17.49 24.35 -10.70
N ARG A 68 -18.82 24.55 -10.76
CA ARG A 68 -19.51 25.52 -9.91
C ARG A 68 -19.43 25.17 -8.41
N LYS A 69 -19.39 23.87 -8.09
CA LYS A 69 -19.30 23.36 -6.71
C LYS A 69 -17.88 23.38 -6.15
N ALA A 70 -16.87 23.10 -6.97
CA ALA A 70 -15.49 22.97 -6.54
C ALA A 70 -14.90 24.30 -6.02
N ARG A 71 -15.19 25.42 -6.69
CA ARG A 71 -14.68 26.76 -6.29
C ARG A 71 -15.00 27.14 -4.84
N PRO A 72 -16.28 27.18 -4.41
CA PRO A 72 -16.59 27.50 -3.01
C PRO A 72 -16.12 26.40 -2.04
N PHE A 73 -16.07 25.15 -2.49
CA PHE A 73 -15.59 24.04 -1.66
C PHE A 73 -14.10 24.19 -1.31
N PHE A 74 -13.21 24.41 -2.29
CA PHE A 74 -11.77 24.55 -2.00
C PHE A 74 -11.46 25.78 -1.15
N LYS A 75 -12.16 26.91 -1.37
CA LYS A 75 -12.05 28.10 -0.51
C LYS A 75 -12.41 27.84 0.94
N LYS A 76 -13.37 26.94 1.19
CA LYS A 76 -13.81 26.56 2.54
C LYS A 76 -12.90 25.51 3.18
N ASN A 77 -12.16 24.75 2.38
CA ASN A 77 -11.34 23.62 2.84
C ASN A 77 -9.86 23.78 2.40
N PRO A 78 -9.15 24.83 2.86
CA PRO A 78 -7.76 25.07 2.47
C PRO A 78 -6.79 24.00 2.96
N ASP A 79 -7.16 23.26 4.01
CA ASP A 79 -6.34 22.19 4.61
C ASP A 79 -6.69 20.80 4.07
N LEU A 80 -7.50 20.71 3.00
CA LEU A 80 -7.89 19.43 2.41
C LEU A 80 -6.66 18.64 1.97
N ARG A 81 -6.57 17.38 2.41
CA ARG A 81 -5.50 16.44 2.05
C ARG A 81 -6.09 15.18 1.47
N LYS A 82 -6.08 15.05 0.15
CA LYS A 82 -6.66 13.90 -0.59
C LYS A 82 -5.86 13.65 -1.87
N PHE A 83 -6.09 12.49 -2.49
CA PHE A 83 -5.57 12.16 -3.81
C PHE A 83 -6.69 12.17 -4.85
N LEU A 84 -6.47 12.78 -6.02
CA LEU A 84 -7.41 12.80 -7.14
C LEU A 84 -6.71 12.49 -8.46
N TYR A 85 -7.07 11.37 -9.10
CA TYR A 85 -6.63 11.05 -10.46
C TYR A 85 -7.79 11.24 -11.44
N ILE A 86 -7.56 12.00 -12.50
CA ILE A 86 -8.52 12.21 -13.58
C ILE A 86 -7.90 11.72 -14.88
N SER A 87 -8.64 10.94 -15.65
CA SER A 87 -8.25 10.62 -17.03
C SER A 87 -9.33 11.00 -18.03
N MET A 88 -8.92 11.20 -19.28
CA MET A 88 -9.81 11.44 -20.41
C MET A 88 -9.26 10.77 -21.66
N GLY A 89 -10.11 10.03 -22.38
CA GLY A 89 -9.76 9.48 -23.70
C GLY A 89 -10.07 10.47 -24.83
N ASN A 90 -9.89 10.05 -26.07
CA ASN A 90 -10.32 10.80 -27.24
C ASN A 90 -11.84 10.75 -27.43
N GLU A 91 -12.56 11.58 -26.69
CA GLU A 91 -14.03 11.49 -26.51
C GLU A 91 -14.80 12.68 -27.11
N GLY A 92 -14.16 13.40 -28.03
CA GLY A 92 -14.74 14.57 -28.69
C GLY A 92 -14.75 15.83 -27.82
N GLN A 93 -14.96 16.97 -28.49
CA GLN A 93 -14.73 18.30 -27.93
C GLN A 93 -15.49 18.59 -26.63
N LEU A 94 -16.75 18.16 -26.52
CA LEU A 94 -17.56 18.44 -25.34
C LEU A 94 -16.99 17.78 -24.08
N MET A 95 -16.54 16.52 -24.18
CA MET A 95 -15.94 15.79 -23.07
C MET A 95 -14.57 16.38 -22.72
N THR A 96 -13.69 16.52 -23.71
CA THR A 96 -12.31 16.98 -23.50
C THR A 96 -12.27 18.41 -22.96
N GLU A 97 -12.99 19.36 -23.54
CA GLU A 97 -12.99 20.74 -23.04
C GLU A 97 -13.61 20.87 -21.64
N SER A 98 -14.55 19.99 -21.28
CA SER A 98 -15.12 19.99 -19.93
C SER A 98 -14.14 19.49 -18.88
N ALA A 99 -13.30 18.51 -19.23
CA ALA A 99 -12.16 18.11 -18.41
C ALA A 99 -11.12 19.20 -18.33
N ASP A 100 -10.74 19.81 -19.44
CA ASP A 100 -9.75 20.90 -19.46
C ASP A 100 -10.19 22.08 -18.58
N ARG A 101 -11.48 22.47 -18.62
CA ARG A 101 -12.03 23.50 -17.74
C ARG A 101 -11.95 23.13 -16.26
N PHE A 102 -12.21 21.86 -15.91
CA PHE A 102 -12.12 21.41 -14.54
C PHE A 102 -10.67 21.33 -14.05
N THR A 103 -9.76 20.86 -14.91
CA THR A 103 -8.32 20.85 -14.64
C THR A 103 -7.76 22.26 -14.43
N LEU A 104 -8.12 23.22 -15.27
CA LEU A 104 -7.75 24.63 -15.06
C LEU A 104 -8.28 25.18 -13.74
N LEU A 105 -9.46 24.75 -13.28
CA LEU A 105 -9.96 25.12 -11.95
C LEU A 105 -9.08 24.53 -10.85
N LEU A 106 -8.68 23.27 -10.94
CA LEU A 106 -7.78 22.64 -9.97
C LEU A 106 -6.44 23.38 -9.91
N GLU A 107 -5.83 23.70 -11.05
CA GLU A 107 -4.56 24.46 -11.11
C GLU A 107 -4.63 25.81 -10.39
N ASN A 108 -5.78 26.49 -10.44
CA ASN A 108 -5.93 27.83 -9.88
C ASN A 108 -6.48 27.85 -8.45
N GLU A 109 -7.21 26.83 -8.04
CA GLU A 109 -8.02 26.87 -6.81
C GLU A 109 -7.86 25.64 -5.89
N ALA A 110 -7.23 24.55 -6.33
CA ALA A 110 -7.01 23.40 -5.46
C ALA A 110 -6.06 23.77 -4.30
N PRO A 111 -6.32 23.28 -3.08
CA PRO A 111 -5.41 23.46 -1.96
C PRO A 111 -4.14 22.61 -2.14
N ASP A 112 -3.01 23.05 -1.58
CA ASP A 112 -1.71 22.37 -1.69
C ASP A 112 -1.73 20.91 -1.20
N GLY A 113 -2.64 20.58 -0.27
CA GLY A 113 -2.81 19.23 0.25
C GLY A 113 -3.56 18.29 -0.70
N LEU A 114 -4.25 18.80 -1.73
CA LEU A 114 -4.88 17.97 -2.76
C LEU A 114 -3.82 17.59 -3.80
N VAL A 115 -3.31 16.37 -3.70
CA VAL A 115 -2.43 15.80 -4.73
C VAL A 115 -3.32 15.35 -5.88
N TRP A 116 -3.19 15.99 -7.05
CA TRP A 116 -4.05 15.68 -8.18
C TRP A 116 -3.27 15.51 -9.48
N HIS A 117 -3.79 14.66 -10.34
CA HIS A 117 -3.22 14.30 -11.64
C HIS A 117 -4.31 14.33 -12.70
N TYR A 118 -3.99 14.86 -13.89
CA TYR A 118 -4.81 14.76 -15.08
C TYR A 118 -4.03 14.14 -16.21
N GLU A 119 -4.58 13.11 -16.83
CA GLU A 119 -3.97 12.45 -17.98
C GLU A 119 -4.94 12.34 -19.16
N PHE A 120 -4.55 12.94 -20.29
CA PHE A 120 -5.21 12.73 -21.57
C PHE A 120 -4.58 11.54 -22.31
N MET A 121 -5.37 10.48 -22.51
CA MET A 121 -4.97 9.24 -23.16
C MET A 121 -5.47 9.24 -24.61
N GLY A 122 -4.79 9.97 -25.48
CA GLY A 122 -5.27 10.25 -26.85
C GLY A 122 -5.43 9.02 -27.76
N ASP A 123 -4.77 7.91 -27.44
CA ASP A 123 -4.89 6.63 -28.15
C ASP A 123 -6.06 5.76 -27.62
N GLU A 124 -6.68 6.16 -26.52
CA GLU A 124 -7.80 5.46 -25.86
C GLU A 124 -9.14 6.14 -26.17
N ASP A 125 -10.23 5.37 -26.10
CA ASP A 125 -11.61 5.87 -26.16
C ASP A 125 -12.35 5.71 -24.82
N HIS A 126 -13.59 6.19 -24.76
CA HIS A 126 -14.40 6.14 -23.53
C HIS A 126 -14.50 4.74 -22.89
N GLY A 127 -14.47 3.68 -23.71
CA GLY A 127 -14.60 2.30 -23.25
C GLY A 127 -13.27 1.67 -22.84
N SER A 128 -12.15 2.13 -23.39
CA SER A 128 -10.83 1.54 -23.14
C SER A 128 -10.03 2.22 -22.01
N THR A 129 -10.32 3.49 -21.71
CA THR A 129 -9.67 4.24 -20.61
C THR A 129 -9.75 3.59 -19.21
N PRO A 130 -10.80 2.83 -18.80
CA PRO A 130 -10.91 2.41 -17.40
C PRO A 130 -9.76 1.56 -16.88
N HIS A 131 -9.32 0.57 -17.67
CA HIS A 131 -8.27 -0.34 -17.22
C HIS A 131 -6.92 0.39 -17.06
N LEU A 132 -6.54 1.15 -18.08
CA LEU A 132 -5.29 1.92 -18.08
C LEU A 132 -5.28 2.99 -16.98
N THR A 133 -6.42 3.64 -16.75
CA THR A 133 -6.54 4.64 -15.69
C THR A 133 -6.35 4.03 -14.31
N ILE A 134 -6.97 2.88 -14.03
CA ILE A 134 -6.80 2.22 -12.73
C ILE A 134 -5.34 1.84 -12.52
N TYR A 135 -4.69 1.29 -13.54
CA TYR A 135 -3.26 0.94 -13.48
C TYR A 135 -2.41 2.16 -13.11
N LYS A 136 -2.49 3.24 -13.88
CA LYS A 136 -1.67 4.44 -13.68
C LYS A 136 -2.01 5.19 -12.40
N ALA A 137 -3.29 5.29 -12.04
CA ALA A 137 -3.71 5.92 -10.80
C ALA A 137 -3.16 5.18 -9.56
N LEU A 138 -3.07 3.84 -9.62
CA LEU A 138 -2.48 3.06 -8.54
C LEU A 138 -0.95 3.21 -8.50
N GLU A 139 -0.27 3.29 -9.65
CA GLU A 139 1.17 3.60 -9.68
C GLU A 139 1.46 4.95 -9.02
N ASP A 140 0.75 6.01 -9.39
CA ASP A 140 0.93 7.35 -8.81
C ASP A 140 0.55 7.40 -7.32
N LEU A 141 -0.57 6.75 -6.96
CA LEU A 141 -1.05 6.73 -5.58
C LEU A 141 -0.07 6.02 -4.64
N TYR A 142 0.50 4.90 -5.10
CA TYR A 142 1.45 4.09 -4.34
C TYR A 142 2.91 4.40 -4.69
N ASP A 143 3.20 5.54 -5.32
CA ASP A 143 4.57 5.97 -5.55
C ASP A 143 5.36 6.03 -4.24
N GLY A 144 6.57 5.46 -4.26
CA GLY A 144 7.41 5.31 -3.08
C GLY A 144 6.93 4.25 -2.06
N TRP A 145 5.96 3.40 -2.40
CA TRP A 145 5.54 2.29 -1.54
C TRP A 145 6.65 1.25 -1.36
N GLU A 146 7.28 0.85 -2.46
CA GLU A 146 8.39 -0.10 -2.42
C GLU A 146 9.58 0.46 -1.66
N LEU A 147 10.32 -0.44 -1.01
CA LEU A 147 11.56 -0.06 -0.35
C LEU A 147 12.61 0.30 -1.41
N PRO A 148 13.19 1.52 -1.41
CA PRO A 148 14.25 1.88 -2.34
C PRO A 148 15.43 0.89 -2.26
N PRO A 149 16.01 0.44 -3.39
CA PRO A 149 17.06 -0.59 -3.39
C PRO A 149 18.25 -0.27 -2.47
N GLY A 150 18.62 1.01 -2.35
CA GLY A 150 19.72 1.44 -1.48
C GLY A 150 19.44 1.30 0.02
N LEU A 151 18.19 1.13 0.44
CA LEU A 151 17.84 1.01 1.86
C LEU A 151 18.02 -0.41 2.43
N LEU A 152 17.98 -1.46 1.60
CA LEU A 152 18.20 -2.84 2.07
C LEU A 152 19.57 -3.02 2.72
N ASP A 153 20.59 -2.37 2.16
CA ASP A 153 21.97 -2.45 2.65
C ASP A 153 22.26 -1.49 3.82
N SER A 154 21.28 -0.67 4.19
CA SER A 154 21.46 0.45 5.13
C SER A 154 21.26 0.04 6.59
N THR A 155 20.50 0.83 7.36
CA THR A 155 20.17 0.60 8.76
C THR A 155 18.68 0.29 8.91
N VAL A 156 18.33 -0.50 9.93
CA VAL A 156 16.92 -0.76 10.28
C VAL A 156 16.17 0.54 10.57
N ALA A 157 16.84 1.56 11.12
CA ALA A 157 16.25 2.87 11.39
C ALA A 157 15.83 3.59 10.10
N ALA A 158 16.65 3.55 9.05
CA ALA A 158 16.32 4.16 7.76
C ALA A 158 15.14 3.44 7.07
N VAL A 159 15.11 2.11 7.14
CA VAL A 159 13.96 1.32 6.67
C VAL A 159 12.70 1.63 7.48
N HIS A 160 12.80 1.73 8.80
CA HIS A 160 11.68 2.14 9.64
C HIS A 160 11.17 3.54 9.28
N GLU A 161 12.06 4.50 9.01
CA GLU A 161 11.68 5.85 8.59
C GLU A 161 10.89 5.83 7.27
N HIS A 162 11.27 4.98 6.31
CA HIS A 162 10.51 4.77 5.06
C HIS A 162 9.06 4.37 5.33
N PHE A 163 8.85 3.32 6.12
CA PHE A 163 7.51 2.81 6.43
C PHE A 163 6.72 3.76 7.35
N LEU A 164 7.40 4.57 8.18
CA LEU A 164 6.75 5.64 8.94
C LEU A 164 6.23 6.75 8.03
N LYS A 165 6.98 7.14 6.99
CA LYS A 165 6.51 8.11 5.98
C LYS A 165 5.26 7.59 5.26
N LEU A 166 5.25 6.30 4.90
CA LEU A 166 4.07 5.67 4.33
C LEU A 166 2.89 5.68 5.32
N SER A 167 3.12 5.33 6.58
CA SER A 167 2.07 5.34 7.61
C SER A 167 1.43 6.73 7.76
N ASN A 168 2.26 7.78 7.75
CA ASN A 168 1.78 9.17 7.81
C ASN A 168 1.00 9.57 6.55
N ARG A 169 1.43 9.12 5.36
CA ARG A 169 0.74 9.43 4.09
C ARG A 169 -0.62 8.74 3.99
N PHE A 170 -0.71 7.48 4.42
CA PHE A 170 -1.91 6.65 4.28
C PHE A 170 -2.80 6.65 5.53
N GLY A 171 -2.39 7.28 6.63
CA GLY A 171 -3.22 7.41 7.83
C GLY A 171 -3.49 6.11 8.58
N TYR A 172 -2.70 5.06 8.33
CA TYR A 172 -2.73 3.81 9.09
C TYR A 172 -1.33 3.24 9.26
N GLU A 173 -1.15 2.41 10.29
CA GLU A 173 0.14 1.79 10.58
C GLU A 173 0.55 0.81 9.48
N ILE A 174 1.69 1.13 8.85
CA ILE A 174 2.41 0.29 7.90
C ILE A 174 3.74 -0.05 8.55
N ASP A 175 3.82 -1.30 9.00
CA ASP A 175 5.02 -1.85 9.61
C ASP A 175 6.08 -2.23 8.58
N VAL A 176 7.37 -2.15 8.97
CA VAL A 176 8.46 -2.79 8.23
C VAL A 176 8.13 -4.28 8.04
N PRO A 177 7.89 -4.78 6.82
CA PRO A 177 7.46 -6.16 6.58
C PRO A 177 8.49 -7.19 7.04
N GLU A 178 8.02 -8.35 7.46
CA GLU A 178 8.85 -9.49 7.85
C GLU A 178 9.91 -9.81 6.80
N ALA A 179 9.50 -9.88 5.53
CA ALA A 179 10.37 -10.19 4.41
C ALA A 179 11.49 -9.15 4.24
N VAL A 180 11.22 -7.87 4.52
CA VAL A 180 12.23 -6.81 4.45
C VAL A 180 13.31 -7.02 5.52
N LEU A 181 12.91 -7.26 6.77
CA LEU A 181 13.86 -7.57 7.84
C LEU A 181 14.65 -8.85 7.52
N ASN A 182 13.99 -9.85 6.92
CA ASN A 182 14.66 -11.09 6.52
C ASN A 182 15.72 -10.85 5.45
N MET A 183 15.38 -10.12 4.39
CA MET A 183 16.32 -9.73 3.32
C MET A 183 17.51 -8.96 3.89
N MET A 184 17.27 -7.99 4.78
CA MET A 184 18.36 -7.25 5.44
C MET A 184 19.28 -8.17 6.26
N GLY A 185 18.70 -9.15 6.97
CA GLY A 185 19.45 -10.14 7.73
C GLY A 185 20.34 -11.01 6.82
N TYR A 186 19.80 -11.54 5.73
CA TYR A 186 20.58 -12.33 4.76
C TYR A 186 21.62 -11.51 4.01
N THR A 187 21.34 -10.25 3.69
CA THR A 187 22.35 -9.34 3.13
C THR A 187 23.55 -9.18 4.08
N ALA A 188 23.30 -9.01 5.38
CA ALA A 188 24.37 -8.93 6.38
C ALA A 188 25.11 -10.28 6.52
N LEU A 189 24.37 -11.39 6.52
CA LEU A 189 24.90 -12.75 6.61
C LEU A 189 25.84 -13.07 5.44
N GLY A 190 25.44 -12.74 4.21
CA GLY A 190 26.26 -12.94 3.01
C GLY A 190 27.51 -12.04 2.94
N ARG A 191 27.58 -11.00 3.79
CA ARG A 191 28.77 -10.16 3.99
C ARG A 191 29.62 -10.61 5.18
N GLU A 192 29.27 -11.75 5.79
CA GLU A 192 29.90 -12.28 7.01
C GLU A 192 29.80 -11.35 8.23
N ASP A 193 28.87 -10.38 8.22
CA ASP A 193 28.55 -9.54 9.37
C ASP A 193 27.52 -10.25 10.26
N PHE A 194 27.97 -11.32 10.90
CA PHE A 194 27.13 -12.23 11.71
C PHE A 194 26.43 -11.50 12.86
N ASP A 195 27.14 -10.59 13.53
CA ASP A 195 26.58 -9.80 14.63
C ASP A 195 25.40 -8.93 14.16
N LYS A 196 25.51 -8.28 13.00
CA LYS A 196 24.41 -7.51 12.42
C LYS A 196 23.27 -8.40 11.97
N ALA A 197 23.57 -9.51 11.27
CA ALA A 197 22.56 -10.47 10.80
C ALA A 197 21.72 -11.00 11.96
N ILE A 198 22.36 -11.51 13.01
CA ILE A 198 21.68 -12.05 14.20
C ILE A 198 20.83 -10.99 14.89
N LYS A 199 21.32 -9.75 15.05
CA LYS A 199 20.52 -8.66 15.64
C LYS A 199 19.26 -8.35 14.83
N ILE A 200 19.35 -8.38 13.50
CA ILE A 200 18.21 -8.14 12.61
C ILE A 200 17.23 -9.31 12.69
N PHE A 201 17.70 -10.56 12.62
CA PHE A 201 16.83 -11.73 12.77
C PHE A 201 16.15 -11.79 14.14
N GLN A 202 16.86 -11.45 15.22
CA GLN A 202 16.27 -11.32 16.57
C GLN A 202 15.19 -10.23 16.65
N LEU A 203 15.35 -9.12 15.91
CA LEU A 203 14.30 -8.12 15.80
C LEU A 203 13.09 -8.70 15.04
N ASN A 204 13.34 -9.47 13.98
CA ASN A 204 12.30 -10.09 13.17
C ASN A 204 11.45 -11.07 14.01
N THR A 205 12.08 -11.93 14.83
CA THR A 205 11.36 -12.85 15.74
C THR A 205 10.53 -12.14 16.80
N LYS A 206 10.97 -10.96 17.27
CA LYS A 206 10.19 -10.14 18.21
C LYS A 206 8.97 -9.51 17.56
N LYS A 207 9.10 -9.08 16.30
CA LYS A 207 8.03 -8.40 15.56
C LYS A 207 7.01 -9.38 14.98
N TYR A 208 7.47 -10.56 14.57
CA TYR A 208 6.68 -11.60 13.92
C TYR A 208 6.77 -12.95 14.66
N PRO A 209 6.40 -13.02 15.95
CA PRO A 209 6.62 -14.21 16.79
C PRO A 209 5.81 -15.46 16.38
N ASN A 210 4.89 -15.31 15.42
CA ASN A 210 4.09 -16.41 14.88
C ASN A 210 4.57 -16.91 13.52
N SER A 211 5.56 -16.25 12.90
CA SER A 211 6.18 -16.72 11.67
C SER A 211 7.21 -17.80 12.00
N ALA A 212 7.18 -18.93 11.29
CA ALA A 212 8.21 -19.96 11.42
C ALA A 212 9.53 -19.53 10.76
N ASN A 213 9.41 -18.89 9.59
CA ASN A 213 10.52 -18.40 8.78
C ASN A 213 11.49 -17.52 9.58
N VAL A 214 11.00 -16.61 10.43
CA VAL A 214 11.89 -15.72 11.20
C VAL A 214 12.77 -16.46 12.22
N TYR A 215 12.32 -17.60 12.74
CA TYR A 215 13.14 -18.43 13.64
C TYR A 215 14.11 -19.29 12.85
N ASP A 216 13.71 -19.79 11.69
CA ASP A 216 14.61 -20.52 10.80
C ASP A 216 15.79 -19.65 10.36
N SER A 217 15.51 -18.43 9.88
CA SER A 217 16.55 -17.46 9.49
C SER A 217 17.45 -17.04 10.67
N LEU A 218 16.91 -16.93 11.88
CA LEU A 218 17.74 -16.71 13.08
C LEU A 218 18.62 -17.92 13.39
N GLY A 219 18.11 -19.13 13.18
CA GLY A 219 18.86 -20.38 13.29
C GLY A 219 20.06 -20.41 12.34
N GLU A 220 19.85 -20.06 11.07
CA GLU A 220 20.91 -19.98 10.06
C GLU A 220 21.98 -18.93 10.43
N GLY A 221 21.54 -17.78 10.96
CA GLY A 221 22.45 -16.75 11.47
C GLY A 221 23.37 -17.27 12.59
N TYR A 222 22.82 -18.01 13.55
CA TYR A 222 23.62 -18.64 14.61
C TYR A 222 24.52 -19.76 14.10
N GLU A 223 24.03 -20.58 13.17
CA GLU A 223 24.81 -21.66 12.55
C GLU A 223 26.05 -21.10 11.83
N ALA A 224 25.88 -20.03 11.05
CA ALA A 224 26.99 -19.36 10.37
C ALA A 224 28.03 -18.77 11.34
N MET A 225 27.58 -18.32 12.52
CA MET A 225 28.46 -17.84 13.59
C MET A 225 29.13 -18.98 14.40
N GLY A 226 28.75 -20.24 14.16
CA GLY A 226 29.23 -21.42 14.91
C GLY A 226 28.51 -21.66 16.24
N GLU A 227 27.42 -20.95 16.51
CA GLU A 227 26.60 -21.06 17.72
C GLU A 227 25.56 -22.19 17.58
N PHE A 228 26.03 -23.41 17.32
CA PHE A 228 25.20 -24.56 16.91
C PHE A 228 24.06 -24.92 17.87
N VAL A 229 24.27 -24.77 19.18
CA VAL A 229 23.20 -25.03 20.18
C VAL A 229 22.05 -24.04 20.00
N LYS A 230 22.35 -22.75 19.81
CA LYS A 230 21.34 -21.71 19.57
C LYS A 230 20.66 -21.90 18.21
N ALA A 231 21.42 -22.31 17.19
CA ALA A 231 20.85 -22.63 15.88
C ALA A 231 19.79 -23.74 15.99
N ARG A 232 20.13 -24.86 16.63
CA ARG A 232 19.21 -25.98 16.87
C ARG A 232 17.94 -25.55 17.61
N GLU A 233 18.10 -24.74 18.67
CA GLU A 233 16.96 -24.24 19.44
C GLU A 233 16.00 -23.41 18.57
N ASN A 234 16.53 -22.56 17.69
CA ASN A 234 15.71 -21.76 16.80
C ASN A 234 15.06 -22.59 15.68
N TYR A 235 15.77 -23.57 15.10
CA TYR A 235 15.17 -24.51 14.15
C TYR A 235 14.04 -25.34 14.78
N ALA A 236 14.17 -25.72 16.05
CA ALA A 236 13.08 -26.41 16.76
C ALA A 236 11.83 -25.52 16.91
N ILE A 237 12.03 -24.24 17.23
CA ILE A 237 10.93 -23.26 17.28
C ILE A 237 10.30 -23.07 15.88
N ALA A 238 11.11 -22.98 14.83
CA ALA A 238 10.63 -22.86 13.46
C ALA A 238 9.75 -24.05 13.05
N VAL A 239 10.15 -25.29 13.39
CA VAL A 239 9.34 -26.49 13.16
C VAL A 239 8.02 -26.43 13.93
N GLU A 240 8.05 -26.06 15.21
CA GLU A 240 6.84 -25.94 16.04
C GLU A 240 5.86 -24.91 15.44
N LYS A 241 6.36 -23.73 15.05
CA LYS A 241 5.56 -22.67 14.44
C LYS A 241 5.04 -23.07 13.06
N GLY A 242 5.84 -23.78 12.27
CA GLY A 242 5.46 -24.27 10.95
C GLY A 242 4.34 -25.31 11.05
N GLU A 243 4.37 -26.18 12.04
CA GLU A 243 3.31 -27.15 12.32
C GLU A 243 2.01 -26.47 12.75
N GLN A 244 2.09 -25.47 13.64
CA GLN A 244 0.93 -24.72 14.13
C GLN A 244 0.22 -23.93 13.02
N SER A 245 0.98 -23.38 12.08
CA SER A 245 0.47 -22.52 11.01
C SER A 245 0.15 -23.26 9.72
N GLY A 246 0.60 -24.52 9.57
CA GLY A 246 0.54 -25.23 8.30
C GLY A 246 1.44 -24.62 7.23
N ASP A 247 2.62 -24.12 7.63
CA ASP A 247 3.57 -23.43 6.76
C ASP A 247 4.05 -24.37 5.63
N PRO A 248 3.97 -23.95 4.35
CA PRO A 248 4.42 -24.78 3.22
C PRO A 248 5.92 -25.11 3.26
N ASN A 249 6.73 -24.33 3.96
CA ASN A 249 8.17 -24.54 4.11
C ASN A 249 8.54 -25.44 5.29
N LEU A 250 7.57 -26.01 6.02
CA LEU A 250 7.83 -26.93 7.14
C LEU A 250 8.83 -28.06 6.82
N PRO A 251 8.85 -28.69 5.62
CA PRO A 251 9.87 -29.68 5.28
C PRO A 251 11.30 -29.14 5.34
N ILE A 252 11.50 -27.87 4.97
CA ILE A 252 12.80 -27.19 5.01
C ILE A 252 13.24 -27.01 6.46
N TYR A 253 12.37 -26.47 7.32
CA TYR A 253 12.69 -26.26 8.74
C TYR A 253 13.04 -27.57 9.46
N ARG A 254 12.33 -28.67 9.14
CA ARG A 254 12.64 -30.01 9.67
C ARG A 254 14.00 -30.51 9.20
N GLN A 255 14.36 -30.22 7.95
CA GLN A 255 15.66 -30.61 7.41
C GLN A 255 16.79 -29.83 8.08
N HIS A 256 16.63 -28.52 8.29
CA HIS A 256 17.60 -27.69 9.02
C HIS A 256 17.79 -28.20 10.46
N LEU A 257 16.69 -28.47 11.18
CA LEU A 257 16.76 -29.04 12.53
C LEU A 257 17.50 -30.37 12.56
N LYS A 258 17.17 -31.27 11.63
CA LYS A 258 17.80 -32.59 11.53
C LYS A 258 19.31 -32.48 11.28
N ASN A 259 19.70 -31.66 10.30
CA ASN A 259 21.12 -31.43 9.99
C ASN A 259 21.88 -30.93 11.22
N MET A 260 21.27 -30.00 11.97
CA MET A 260 21.89 -29.44 13.17
C MET A 260 21.97 -30.46 14.32
N GLN A 261 20.99 -31.35 14.46
CA GLN A 261 21.04 -32.45 15.44
C GLN A 261 22.18 -33.43 15.12
N GLU A 262 22.33 -33.80 13.84
CA GLU A 262 23.42 -34.65 13.38
C GLU A 262 24.80 -34.01 13.63
N GLN A 263 24.95 -32.71 13.33
CA GLN A 263 26.17 -31.94 13.59
C GLN A 263 26.54 -31.91 15.08
N LEU A 264 25.56 -31.92 15.98
CA LEU A 264 25.74 -31.95 17.43
C LEU A 264 25.87 -33.37 18.01
N GLY A 265 25.77 -34.42 17.19
CA GLY A 265 25.81 -35.81 17.65
C GLY A 265 24.60 -36.24 18.47
N LEU A 266 23.46 -35.57 18.28
CA LEU A 266 22.19 -35.89 18.94
C LEU A 266 21.37 -36.79 17.99
N GLN A 267 21.11 -38.04 18.42
CA GLN A 267 20.23 -38.97 17.71
C GLN A 267 18.77 -38.79 18.12
#